data_AF-H6NL19-F1
#
_entry.id   AF-H6NL19-F1
#
_cell.length_a   1.000
_cell.length_b   1.000
_cell.length_c   1.000
_cell.angle_alpha   90.00
_cell.angle_beta   90.00
_cell.angle_gamma   90.00
#
_symmetry.space_group_name_H-M   'P 1'
#
loop_
_entity.id
_entity.type
_entity.pdbx_description
1 polymer ?
#
loop_
_entity_poly.entity_id
_entity_poly.type
_entity_poly.pdbx_seq_one_letter_code
_entity_poly.pdbx_strand_id
1 'polypeptide(L)' 'MFATFRRSDNGLLGTAVLVSEALTGPLRPHSEGPLVLTVHTPNRTPDERPVFLRIVESGGRLTVPDNLSV' A
#
# COMPACT_ATOMS: atom_id res chain seq x y z
N MET A 1 -2.52 10.14 0.92
CA MET A 1 -3.80 9.53 1.36
C MET A 1 -3.79 8.05 1.01
N PHE A 2 -4.22 7.17 1.91
CA PHE A 2 -4.51 5.77 1.57
C PHE A 2 -6.00 5.65 1.26
N ALA A 3 -6.34 4.99 0.15
CA ALA A 3 -7.73 4.79 -0.24
C ALA A 3 -7.95 3.37 -0.78
N THR A 4 -9.15 2.85 -0.53
CA THR A 4 -9.57 1.52 -1.01
C THR A 4 -10.36 1.69 -2.31
N PHE A 5 -9.98 0.94 -3.34
CA PHE A 5 -10.61 0.97 -4.66
C PHE A 5 -11.13 -0.41 -5.04
N ARG A 6 -12.28 -0.45 -5.72
CA ARG A 6 -12.74 -1.66 -6.40
C ARG A 6 -12.05 -1.75 -7.75
N ARG A 7 -11.26 -2.81 -7.95
CA ARG A 7 -10.45 -3.00 -9.14
C ARG A 7 -11.35 -3.41 -10.30
N SER A 8 -11.17 -2.80 -11.47
CA SER A 8 -11.96 -3.09 -12.67
C SER A 8 -11.58 -4.41 -13.33
N ASP A 9 -10.37 -4.91 -13.09
CA ASP A 9 -9.82 -6.13 -13.71
C ASP A 9 -10.34 -7.43 -13.09
N ASN A 10 -10.73 -7.42 -11.81
CA ASN A 10 -11.23 -8.61 -11.09
C ASN A 10 -12.36 -8.31 -10.10
N GLY A 11 -12.78 -7.06 -9.94
CA GLY A 11 -13.88 -6.68 -9.05
C GLY A 11 -13.58 -6.77 -7.56
N LEU A 12 -12.33 -7.07 -7.14
CA LEU A 12 -11.91 -7.11 -5.73
C LEU A 12 -11.51 -5.73 -5.22
N LEU A 13 -11.40 -5.58 -3.89
CA LEU A 13 -10.91 -4.35 -3.25
C LEU A 13 -9.37 -4.38 -3.12
N GLY A 14 -8.72 -3.24 -3.36
CA GLY A 14 -7.29 -3.02 -3.14
C GLY A 14 -7.02 -1.64 -2.52
N THR A 15 -5.81 -1.43 -1.98
CA THR A 15 -5.39 -0.14 -1.38
C THR A 15 -4.39 0.55 -2.29
N ALA A 16 -4.50 1.87 -2.48
CA ALA A 16 -3.53 2.67 -3.22
C ALA A 16 -3.07 3.89 -2.40
N VAL A 17 -1.89 4.41 -2.72
CA VAL A 17 -1.36 5.66 -2.15
C VAL A 17 -1.57 6.79 -3.15
N LEU A 18 -2.26 7.84 -2.69
CA LEU A 18 -2.56 9.02 -3.47
C LEU A 18 -1.86 10.26 -2.92
N VAL A 19 -1.45 11.15 -3.81
CA VAL A 19 -0.86 12.46 -3.49
C VAL A 19 -1.63 13.60 -4.14
N SER A 20 -1.51 14.78 -3.54
CA SER A 20 -2.00 16.04 -4.08
C SER A 20 -1.21 17.20 -3.50
N GLU A 21 -1.14 18.29 -4.26
CA GLU A 21 -0.55 19.55 -3.83
C GLU A 21 -1.49 20.36 -2.92
N ALA A 22 -2.78 20.00 -2.85
CA ALA A 22 -3.77 20.64 -1.99
C ALA A 22 -4.52 19.60 -1.15
N LEU A 23 -4.91 19.98 0.07
CA LEU A 23 -5.65 19.11 1.00
C LEU A 23 -6.95 18.56 0.39
N THR A 24 -7.57 19.31 -0.54
CA THR A 24 -8.83 18.96 -1.20
C THR A 24 -8.67 18.31 -2.57
N GLY A 25 -7.45 18.09 -3.05
CA GLY A 25 -7.19 17.48 -4.35
C GLY A 25 -6.87 18.48 -5.47
N PRO A 26 -6.65 17.99 -6.70
CA PRO A 26 -6.95 16.64 -7.18
C PRO A 26 -5.96 15.57 -6.69
N LEU A 27 -6.49 14.40 -6.32
CA LEU A 27 -5.69 13.25 -5.90
C LEU A 27 -5.18 12.48 -7.13
N ARG A 28 -3.91 12.06 -7.10
CA ARG A 28 -3.27 11.26 -8.16
C ARG A 28 -2.49 10.09 -7.54
N PRO A 29 -2.32 8.96 -8.24
CA PRO A 29 -1.45 7.88 -7.77
C PRO A 29 -0.04 8.40 -7.45
N HIS A 30 0.55 7.90 -6.38
CA HIS A 30 1.86 8.33 -5.92
C HIS A 30 3.03 7.75 -6.74
N SER A 31 2.95 6.51 -7.21
CA SER A 31 4.06 5.87 -7.91
C SER A 31 3.65 4.69 -8.80
N GLU A 32 4.41 4.45 -9.87
CA GLU A 32 4.36 3.24 -10.71
C GLU A 32 5.28 2.10 -10.19
N GLY A 33 6.18 2.40 -9.24
CA GLY A 33 7.26 1.52 -8.77
C GLY A 33 7.05 0.99 -7.34
N PRO A 34 8.04 0.25 -6.79
CA PRO A 34 7.89 -0.40 -5.49
C PRO A 34 7.83 0.61 -4.32
N LEU A 35 6.78 0.51 -3.51
CA LEU A 35 6.57 1.23 -2.25
C LEU A 35 7.15 0.42 -1.07
N VAL A 36 7.39 1.08 0.06
CA VAL A 36 7.72 0.41 1.33
C VAL A 36 6.53 0.55 2.27
N LEU A 37 5.94 -0.58 2.65
CA LEU A 37 4.88 -0.67 3.65
C LEU A 37 5.48 -1.08 4.99
N THR A 38 5.25 -0.27 6.02
CA THR A 38 5.60 -0.63 7.40
C THR A 38 4.37 -1.20 8.09
N VAL A 39 4.47 -2.44 8.60
CA VAL A 39 3.42 -3.10 9.38
C VAL A 39 3.92 -3.35 10.79
N HIS A 40 3.13 -3.01 11.80
CA HIS A 40 3.41 -3.40 13.17
C HIS A 40 2.84 -4.79 13.45
N THR A 41 3.70 -5.78 13.67
CA THR A 41 3.28 -7.15 13.98
C THR A 41 4.18 -7.79 15.04
N PRO A 42 3.64 -8.52 16.04
CA PRO A 42 2.21 -8.66 16.32
C PRO A 42 1.59 -7.34 16.77
N ASN A 43 0.31 -7.10 16.42
CA ASN A 43 -0.46 -5.95 16.91
C ASN A 43 -0.94 -6.20 18.35
N ARG A 44 0.00 -6.40 19.28
CA ARG A 44 -0.23 -6.69 20.69
C ARG A 44 0.75 -5.90 21.53
N THR A 45 0.25 -5.01 22.39
CA THR A 45 1.11 -4.20 23.26
C THR A 45 1.67 -5.03 24.41
N PRO A 46 2.98 -4.93 24.73
CA PRO A 46 4.03 -4.07 24.16
C PRO A 46 4.92 -4.75 23.08
N ASP A 47 4.44 -5.85 22.49
CA ASP A 47 5.21 -6.73 21.62
C ASP A 47 5.29 -6.22 20.18
N GLU A 48 4.72 -5.06 19.85
CA GLU A 48 4.76 -4.52 18.49
C GLU A 48 6.21 -4.38 18.00
N ARG A 49 6.46 -4.85 16.78
CA ARG A 49 7.72 -4.65 16.06
C ARG A 49 7.39 -4.16 14.64
N PRO A 50 8.11 -3.15 14.12
CA PRO A 50 7.93 -2.72 12.73
C PRO A 50 8.56 -3.76 11.79
N VAL A 51 7.79 -4.19 10.79
CA VAL A 51 8.26 -4.99 9.65
C VAL A 51 8.14 -4.12 8.40
N PHE A 52 9.23 -4.05 7.63
CA PHE A 52 9.31 -3.27 6.40
C PHE A 52 9.18 -4.18 5.19
N LEU A 53 8.11 -4.01 4.42
CA LEU A 53 7.80 -4.82 3.25
C LEU A 53 7.94 -3.96 2.00
N ARG A 54 8.76 -4.37 1.03
CA ARG A 54 8.66 -3.77 -0.31
C ARG A 54 7.43 -4.35 -1.00
N ILE A 55 6.63 -3.48 -1.58
CA ILE A 55 5.41 -3.81 -2.27
C ILE A 55 5.43 -3.16 -3.64
N VAL A 56 4.90 -3.83 -4.66
CA VAL A 56 4.69 -3.23 -5.98
C VAL A 56 3.21 -2.91 -6.13
N GLU A 57 2.91 -1.72 -6.63
CA GLU A 57 1.57 -1.37 -7.08
C GLU A 57 1.44 -1.73 -8.57
N SER A 58 0.49 -2.60 -8.90
CA SER A 58 0.16 -2.92 -10.28
C SER A 58 -1.35 -3.10 -10.42
N GLY A 59 -1.97 -2.32 -11.31
CA GLY A 59 -3.42 -2.36 -11.54
C GLY A 59 -4.25 -2.20 -10.26
N GLY A 60 -3.86 -1.31 -9.34
CA GLY A 60 -4.56 -1.05 -8.08
C GLY A 60 -4.44 -2.14 -7.00
N ARG A 61 -3.49 -3.08 -7.13
CA ARG A 61 -3.14 -4.04 -6.07
C ARG A 61 -1.71 -3.84 -5.60
N LEU A 62 -1.54 -3.72 -4.29
CA LEU A 62 -0.23 -3.81 -3.63
C LEU A 62 0.11 -5.28 -3.42
N THR A 63 1.26 -5.70 -3.94
CA THR A 63 1.74 -7.08 -3.80
C THR A 63 3.14 -7.06 -3.21
N VAL A 64 3.40 -7.89 -2.20
CA VAL A 64 4.79 -8.19 -1.78
C VAL A 64 5.35 -9.19 -2.80
N PRO A 65 6.42 -8.87 -3.55
CA PRO A 65 7.04 -9.84 -4.45
C PRO A 65 7.61 -11.02 -3.66
N ASP A 66 7.45 -12.25 -4.17
CA ASP A 66 7.81 -13.52 -3.48
C ASP A 66 9.29 -13.65 -3.07
N ASN A 67 10.13 -12.72 -3.48
CA ASN A 67 11.58 -12.67 -3.30
C ASN A 67 12.03 -11.76 -2.13
N LEU A 68 11.16 -11.48 -1.17
CA LEU A 68 11.52 -10.87 0.12
C LEU A 68 11.27 -11.86 1.25
N SER A 69 12.28 -12.69 1.53
CA SER A 69 12.39 -13.37 2.83
C SER A 69 12.49 -12.31 3.92
N VAL A 70 11.49 -12.29 4.81
CA VAL A 70 11.51 -11.51 6.06
C VAL A 70 12.49 -12.13 7.03
#